data_AF-A0AAQ3TMN0-F1
#
_entry.id   AF-A0AAQ3TMN0-F1
#
_cell.length_a   1.000
_cell.length_b   1.000
_cell.length_c   1.000
_cell.angle_alpha   90.00
_cell.angle_beta   90.00
_cell.angle_gamma   90.00
#
_symmetry.space_group_name_H-M   'P 1'
#
loop_
_entity.id
_entity.type
_entity.pdbx_description
1 polymer ?
#
loop_
_entity_poly.entity_id
_entity_poly.type
_entity_poly.pdbx_seq_one_letter_code
_entity_poly.pdbx_strand_id
1 'polypeptide(L)'
;MGEFMRLKPPSFAGSHDPLEAEDWIHTTERKLEIINCDGTTKVALATHQLTRSALSWWEAFYAAKKGVVTWKEFEEAFRQHHVPKAIKDKKAEEFRNLTQGNMSMQEYIQKFTELSHC
;
A
#
# COMPACT_ATOMS: atom_id res chain seq x y z
N MET A 1 1.82 20.05 6.32
CA MET A 1 2.87 19.53 5.40
C MET A 1 4.21 19.30 6.07
N GLY A 2 4.81 20.29 6.75
CA GLY A 2 6.17 20.18 7.30
C GLY A 2 6.39 19.03 8.28
N GLU A 3 5.43 18.76 9.17
CA GLU A 3 5.54 17.67 10.13
C GLU A 3 5.51 16.27 9.50
N PHE A 4 4.70 16.07 8.46
CA PHE A 4 4.66 14.81 7.72
C PHE A 4 5.97 14.53 7.01
N MET A 5 6.55 15.54 6.34
CA MET A 5 7.84 15.38 5.68
C MET A 5 8.99 15.08 6.65
N ARG A 6 8.92 15.54 7.91
CA ARG A 6 9.89 15.15 8.96
C ARG A 6 9.86 13.66 9.28
N LEU A 7 8.71 12.99 9.11
CA LEU A 7 8.58 11.54 9.27
C LEU A 7 9.12 10.75 8.06
N LYS A 8 9.68 11.44 7.05
CA LYS A 8 10.24 10.87 5.82
C LYS A 8 9.28 9.84 5.20
N PRO A 9 8.07 10.28 4.78
CA PRO A 9 7.06 9.37 4.27
C PRO A 9 7.59 8.67 3.01
N PRO A 10 7.27 7.37 2.81
CA PRO A 10 7.73 6.66 1.64
C PRO A 10 7.01 7.20 0.39
N SER A 11 7.73 7.29 -0.73
CA SER A 11 7.12 7.58 -2.03
C SER A 11 6.76 6.28 -2.77
N PHE A 12 5.71 6.30 -3.58
CA PHE A 12 5.27 5.14 -4.36
C PHE A 12 5.13 5.49 -5.82
N ALA A 13 5.86 4.77 -6.67
CA ALA A 13 5.85 4.96 -8.11
C ALA A 13 4.85 4.03 -8.84
N GLY A 14 4.26 3.08 -8.12
CA GLY A 14 3.63 1.88 -8.69
C GLY A 14 4.57 0.67 -8.54
N SER A 15 4.00 -0.52 -8.32
CA SER A 15 4.74 -1.78 -8.23
C SER A 15 3.97 -2.92 -8.92
N HIS A 16 4.71 -3.93 -9.37
CA HIS A 16 4.16 -5.21 -9.80
C HIS A 16 3.98 -6.19 -8.63
N ASP A 17 4.56 -5.89 -7.47
CA ASP A 17 4.36 -6.64 -6.24
C ASP A 17 3.30 -5.94 -5.37
N PRO A 18 2.13 -6.59 -5.15
CA PRO A 18 1.09 -6.05 -4.28
C PRO A 18 1.52 -5.89 -2.83
N LEU A 19 2.51 -6.64 -2.34
CA LEU A 19 3.02 -6.48 -0.99
C LEU A 19 3.70 -5.12 -0.81
N GLU A 20 4.39 -4.62 -1.83
CA GLU A 20 4.99 -3.28 -1.77
C GLU A 20 3.93 -2.18 -1.76
N ALA A 21 2.83 -2.37 -2.51
CA ALA A 21 1.70 -1.44 -2.48
C ALA A 21 0.99 -1.47 -1.12
N GLU A 22 0.79 -2.66 -0.56
CA GLU A 22 0.19 -2.88 0.77
C GLU A 22 1.04 -2.28 1.89
N ASP A 23 2.34 -2.53 1.89
CA ASP A 23 3.27 -1.95 2.87
C ASP A 23 3.33 -0.42 2.75
N TRP A 24 3.29 0.12 1.53
CA TRP A 24 3.29 1.55 1.32
C TRP A 24 2.07 2.23 1.94
N ILE A 25 0.85 1.70 1.69
CA ILE A 25 -0.37 2.31 2.23
C ILE A 25 -0.40 2.19 3.76
N HIS A 26 -0.02 1.04 4.31
CA HIS A 26 0.03 0.83 5.76
C HIS A 26 1.05 1.72 6.46
N THR A 27 2.27 1.81 5.92
CA THR A 27 3.33 2.68 6.48
C THR A 27 2.96 4.15 6.38
N THR A 28 2.30 4.56 5.29
CA THR A 28 1.81 5.93 5.11
C THR A 28 0.71 6.26 6.10
N GLU A 29 -0.28 5.38 6.26
CA GLU A 29 -1.38 5.54 7.23
C GLU A 29 -0.85 5.73 8.65
N ARG A 30 0.03 4.83 9.11
CA ARG A 30 0.64 4.90 10.45
C ARG A 30 1.35 6.24 10.70
N LYS A 31 2.00 6.80 9.68
CA LYS A 31 2.64 8.13 9.78
C LYS A 31 1.62 9.26 9.81
N LEU A 32 0.52 9.13 9.09
CA LEU A 32 -0.57 10.12 9.09
C LEU A 32 -1.33 10.15 10.42
N GLU A 33 -1.45 9.00 11.09
CA GLU A 33 -2.04 8.90 12.42
C GLU A 33 -1.24 9.65 13.48
N ILE A 34 0.10 9.60 13.42
CA ILE A 34 0.99 10.34 14.33
C ILE A 34 0.72 11.86 14.28
N ILE A 35 0.33 12.36 13.11
CA ILE A 35 0.12 13.80 12.86
C ILE A 35 -1.33 14.20 13.20
N ASN A 36 -2.22 13.22 13.39
CA ASN A 36 -3.61 13.42 13.76
C ASN A 36 -4.33 14.45 12.86
N CYS A 37 -4.22 14.28 11.54
CA CYS A 37 -4.87 15.15 10.57
C CYS A 37 -6.23 14.60 10.11
N ASP A 38 -7.10 15.49 9.60
CA ASP A 38 -8.41 15.12 9.07
C ASP A 38 -8.30 14.27 7.79
N GLY A 39 -9.40 13.60 7.42
CA GLY A 39 -9.42 12.68 6.28
C GLY A 39 -9.06 13.32 4.93
N THR A 40 -9.41 14.58 4.71
CA THR A 40 -9.08 15.27 3.44
C THR A 40 -7.60 15.64 3.38
N THR A 41 -7.04 16.07 4.52
CA THR A 41 -5.61 16.31 4.68
C THR A 41 -4.82 15.01 4.51
N LYS A 42 -5.30 13.89 5.08
CA LYS A 42 -4.69 12.56 4.89
C LYS A 42 -4.55 12.19 3.41
N VAL A 43 -5.64 12.33 2.65
CA VAL A 43 -5.62 12.03 1.20
C VAL A 43 -4.60 12.91 0.49
N ALA A 44 -4.64 14.24 0.71
CA ALA A 44 -3.70 15.16 0.06
C ALA A 44 -2.23 14.84 0.39
N LEU A 45 -1.92 14.47 1.64
CA LEU A 45 -0.58 14.11 2.07
C LEU A 45 -0.11 12.78 1.44
N ALA A 46 -0.96 11.77 1.41
CA ALA A 46 -0.62 10.48 0.79
C ALA A 46 -0.44 10.61 -0.73
N THR A 47 -1.33 11.33 -1.40
CA THR A 47 -1.28 11.48 -2.86
C THR A 47 -0.08 12.31 -3.32
N HIS A 48 0.41 13.23 -2.48
CA HIS A 48 1.67 13.93 -2.72
C HIS A 48 2.89 13.00 -2.71
N GLN A 49 2.79 11.81 -2.10
CA GLN A 49 3.86 10.81 -2.12
C GLN A 49 3.74 9.83 -3.30
N LEU A 50 2.66 9.91 -4.06
CA LEU A 50 2.54 9.16 -5.31
C LEU A 50 3.39 9.81 -6.39
N THR A 51 4.01 8.98 -7.21
CA THR A 51 4.86 9.41 -8.32
C THR A 51 4.59 8.53 -9.55
N ARG A 52 5.06 8.98 -10.73
CA ARG A 52 5.03 8.20 -11.98
C ARG A 52 3.65 7.59 -12.27
N SER A 53 3.55 6.27 -12.42
CA SER A 53 2.31 5.60 -12.84
C SER A 53 1.26 5.64 -11.75
N ALA A 54 1.65 5.54 -10.47
CA ALA A 54 0.71 5.67 -9.36
C ALA A 54 0.11 7.09 -9.26
N LEU A 55 0.90 8.14 -9.53
CA LEU A 55 0.37 9.50 -9.60
C LEU A 55 -0.60 9.66 -10.78
N SER A 56 -0.22 9.15 -11.96
CA SER A 56 -1.07 9.20 -13.16
C SER A 56 -2.42 8.50 -12.93
N TRP A 57 -2.41 7.37 -12.22
CA TRP A 57 -3.64 6.66 -11.81
C TRP A 57 -4.50 7.54 -10.90
N TRP A 58 -3.91 8.13 -9.86
CA TRP A 58 -4.64 8.96 -8.90
C TRP A 58 -5.28 10.16 -9.57
N GLU A 59 -4.57 10.86 -10.46
CA GLU A 59 -5.10 12.00 -11.21
C GLU A 59 -6.31 11.60 -12.06
N ALA A 60 -6.23 10.45 -12.76
CA ALA A 60 -7.33 9.93 -13.55
C ALA A 60 -8.55 9.53 -12.68
N PHE A 61 -8.31 8.86 -11.54
CA PHE A 61 -9.36 8.50 -10.59
C PHE A 61 -10.05 9.73 -10.02
N TYR A 62 -9.27 10.72 -9.59
CA TYR A 62 -9.78 11.96 -9.00
C TYR A 62 -10.58 12.79 -10.01
N ALA A 63 -10.11 12.89 -11.26
CA ALA A 63 -10.84 13.59 -12.32
C ALA A 63 -12.19 12.93 -12.65
N ALA A 64 -12.29 11.61 -12.53
CA ALA A 64 -13.53 10.87 -12.76
C ALA A 64 -14.51 10.95 -11.56
N LYS A 65 -13.99 11.18 -10.34
CA LYS A 65 -14.80 11.26 -9.13
C LYS A 65 -15.46 12.64 -9.02
N LYS A 66 -16.75 12.67 -8.66
CA LYS A 66 -17.46 13.89 -8.29
C LYS A 66 -17.44 14.06 -6.78
N GLY A 67 -16.86 15.15 -6.29
CA GLY A 67 -16.83 15.51 -4.88
C GLY A 67 -15.53 15.16 -4.15
N VAL A 68 -15.54 15.34 -2.83
CA VAL A 68 -14.38 15.11 -1.96
C VAL A 68 -14.17 13.60 -1.79
N VAL A 69 -12.93 13.15 -1.98
CA VAL A 69 -12.53 11.76 -1.70
C VAL A 69 -12.17 11.65 -0.22
N THR A 70 -12.82 10.74 0.49
CA THR A 70 -12.46 10.40 1.87
C THR A 70 -11.24 9.49 1.92
N TRP A 71 -10.55 9.43 3.06
CA TRP A 71 -9.41 8.52 3.26
C TRP A 71 -9.77 7.07 2.92
N LYS A 72 -10.90 6.59 3.44
CA LYS A 72 -11.38 5.23 3.19
C LYS A 72 -11.62 4.95 1.70
N GLU A 73 -12.22 5.88 0.97
CA GLU A 73 -12.40 5.74 -0.47
C GLU A 73 -11.08 5.70 -1.24
N PHE A 74 -10.10 6.51 -0.82
CA PHE A 74 -8.76 6.46 -1.38
C PHE A 74 -8.11 5.09 -1.14
N GLU A 75 -8.13 4.57 0.08
CA GLU A 75 -7.55 3.26 0.40
C GLU A 75 -8.19 2.13 -0.40
N GLU A 76 -9.53 2.10 -0.47
CA GLU A 76 -10.25 1.09 -1.24
C GLU A 76 -9.89 1.16 -2.72
N ALA A 77 -9.87 2.36 -3.31
CA ALA A 77 -9.50 2.54 -4.71
C ALA A 77 -8.03 2.17 -4.97
N PHE A 78 -7.13 2.58 -4.08
CA PHE A 78 -5.70 2.28 -4.17
C PHE A 78 -5.46 0.77 -4.15
N ARG A 79 -6.06 0.06 -3.18
CA ARG A 79 -5.95 -1.40 -3.06
C ARG A 79 -6.55 -2.12 -4.26
N GLN A 80 -7.72 -1.68 -4.74
CA GLN A 80 -8.33 -2.29 -5.94
C GLN A 80 -7.43 -2.17 -7.18
N HIS A 81 -6.71 -1.06 -7.33
CA HIS A 81 -5.85 -0.83 -8.49
C HIS A 81 -4.46 -1.47 -8.36
N HIS A 82 -3.81 -1.30 -7.20
CA HIS A 82 -2.42 -1.70 -6.98
C HIS A 82 -2.25 -3.03 -6.25
N VAL A 83 -3.31 -3.58 -5.68
CA VAL A 83 -3.33 -4.88 -4.99
C VAL A 83 -4.36 -5.81 -5.65
N PRO A 84 -4.11 -6.29 -6.90
CA PRO A 84 -5.07 -7.13 -7.60
C PRO A 84 -5.40 -8.40 -6.81
N LYS A 85 -6.69 -8.69 -6.66
CA LYS A 85 -7.19 -9.86 -5.93
C LYS A 85 -6.53 -11.17 -6.40
N ALA A 86 -6.31 -11.34 -7.70
CA ALA A 86 -5.67 -12.53 -8.25
C ALA A 86 -4.26 -12.77 -7.70
N ILE A 87 -3.50 -11.71 -7.40
CA ILE A 87 -2.17 -11.86 -6.82
C ILE A 87 -2.28 -12.14 -5.31
N LYS A 88 -3.24 -11.53 -4.60
CA LYS A 88 -3.54 -11.91 -3.20
C LYS A 88 -3.90 -13.39 -3.09
N ASP A 89 -4.78 -13.87 -3.97
CA ASP A 89 -5.23 -15.25 -4.02
C ASP A 89 -4.05 -16.20 -4.31
N LYS A 90 -3.19 -15.84 -5.27
CA LYS A 90 -1.96 -16.60 -5.57
C LYS A 90 -1.00 -16.64 -4.37
N LYS A 91 -0.82 -15.52 -3.67
CA LYS A 91 0.04 -15.45 -2.47
C LYS A 91 -0.54 -16.28 -1.32
N ALA A 92 -1.86 -16.28 -1.15
CA ALA A 92 -2.53 -17.15 -0.19
C ALA A 92 -2.35 -18.63 -0.54
N GLU A 93 -2.36 -18.99 -1.82
CA GLU A 93 -1.99 -20.35 -2.28
C GLU A 93 -0.52 -20.69 -2.02
N GLU A 94 0.41 -19.76 -2.31
CA GLU A 94 1.84 -19.91 -1.99
C GLU A 94 2.03 -20.16 -0.49
N PHE A 95 1.32 -19.43 0.37
CA PHE A 95 1.35 -19.63 1.83
C PHE A 95 0.78 -20.98 2.24
N ARG A 96 -0.39 -21.36 1.73
CA ARG A 96 -1.01 -22.67 2.01
C ARG A 96 -0.12 -23.85 1.63
N ASN A 97 0.66 -23.69 0.57
CA ASN A 97 1.57 -24.72 0.06
C ASN A 97 3.00 -24.56 0.60
N LEU A 98 3.27 -23.57 1.47
CA LEU A 98 4.60 -23.32 2.00
C LEU A 98 5.01 -24.48 2.91
N THR A 99 6.05 -25.19 2.49
CA THR A 99 6.71 -26.22 3.28
C THR A 99 8.19 -25.87 3.36
N GLN A 100 8.89 -26.28 4.42
CA GLN A 100 10.31 -25.98 4.58
C GLN A 100 11.14 -26.56 3.42
N GLY A 101 10.85 -27.80 3.00
CA GLY A 101 11.57 -28.46 1.90
C GLY A 101 13.08 -28.45 2.15
N ASN A 102 13.84 -27.94 1.16
CA ASN A 102 15.30 -27.79 1.23
C ASN A 102 15.75 -26.42 1.79
N MET A 103 14.81 -25.55 2.20
CA MET A 103 15.16 -24.25 2.78
C MET A 103 15.74 -24.44 4.19
N SER A 104 16.70 -23.59 4.54
CA SER A 104 17.10 -23.46 5.94
C SER A 104 15.92 -22.98 6.78
N MET A 105 15.96 -23.25 8.09
CA MET A 105 14.93 -22.79 9.03
C MET A 105 14.74 -21.27 8.94
N GLN A 106 15.83 -20.51 8.78
CA GLN A 106 15.78 -19.05 8.69
C GLN A 106 15.10 -18.56 7.41
N GLU A 107 15.40 -19.16 6.26
CA GLU A 107 14.74 -18.83 4.98
C GLU A 107 13.25 -19.18 5.01
N TYR A 108 12.89 -20.31 5.63
CA TYR A 108 11.50 -20.70 5.79
C TYR A 108 10.73 -19.69 6.66
N ILE A 109 11.28 -19.29 7.82
CA ILE A 109 10.67 -18.31 8.71
C ILE A 109 10.51 -16.94 8.00
N GLN A 110 11.51 -16.52 7.23
CA GLN A 110 11.46 -15.29 6.44
C GLN A 110 10.29 -15.33 5.45
N LYS A 111 10.21 -16.39 4.63
CA LYS A 111 9.11 -16.58 3.66
C LYS A 111 7.75 -16.69 4.31
N PHE A 112 7.66 -17.40 5.43
CA PHE A 112 6.42 -17.55 6.20
C PHE A 112 5.94 -16.18 6.68
N THR A 113 6.83 -15.36 7.22
CA THR A 113 6.52 -14.02 7.70
C THR A 113 6.01 -13.14 6.56
N GLU A 114 6.75 -13.06 5.45
CA GLU A 114 6.37 -12.28 4.27
C GLU A 114 4.99 -12.66 3.73
N LEU A 115 4.73 -13.97 3.58
CA LEU A 115 3.46 -14.47 3.05
C LEU A 115 2.29 -14.36 4.03
N SER A 116 2.55 -14.31 5.35
CA SER A 116 1.51 -14.15 6.38
C SER A 116 0.91 -12.74 6.43
N HIS A 117 1.61 -11.76 5.85
CA HIS A 117 1.17 -10.35 5.80
C HIS A 117 0.39 -9.99 4.53
N CYS A 118 0.10 -10.97 3.66
CA CYS A 118 -0.59 -10.80 2.38
C CYS A 118 -2.13 -10.85 2.52
#